data_AF-A0A7V9SDG7-F1
#
_entry.id   AF-A0A7V9SDG7-F1
#
_cell.length_a   1.000
_cell.length_b   1.000
_cell.length_c   1.000
_cell.angle_alpha   90.00
_cell.angle_beta   90.00
_cell.angle_gamma   90.00
#
_symmetry.space_group_name_H-M   'P 1'
#
loop_
_entity.id
_entity.type
_entity.pdbx_description
1 polymer ?
#
loop_
_entity_poly.entity_id
_entity_poly.type
_entity_poly.pdbx_seq_one_letter_code
_entity_poly.pdbx_strand_id
1 'polypeptide(L)' 'MSQTAKLFMNGRSQAVRLPAAFRFDASEVFIWKDPAT' A
#
# COMPACT_ATOMS: atom_id res chain seq x y z
N MET A 1 -15.80 7.71 7.45
CA MET A 1 -14.97 6.70 8.14
C MET A 1 -13.75 6.42 7.27
N SER A 2 -12.54 6.60 7.79
CA SER A 2 -11.31 6.28 7.07
C SER A 2 -11.18 4.76 6.92
N GLN A 3 -10.96 4.27 5.69
CA GLN A 3 -10.71 2.85 5.46
C GLN A 3 -9.23 2.55 5.69
N THR A 4 -8.93 1.76 6.73
CA THR A 4 -7.56 1.32 7.04
C THR A 4 -7.21 0.05 6.26
N ALA A 5 -5.96 -0.08 5.82
CA ALA A 5 -5.43 -1.30 5.21
C ALA A 5 -4.58 -2.10 6.21
N LYS A 6 -4.47 -3.42 6.03
CA LYS A 6 -3.62 -4.27 6.87
C LYS A 6 -2.20 -4.33 6.30
N LEU A 7 -1.21 -4.19 7.19
CA LEU A 7 0.18 -4.54 6.91
C LEU A 7 0.39 -6.05 7.07
N PHE A 8 1.24 -6.61 6.23
CA PHE A 8 1.66 -8.02 6.31
C PHE A 8 3.07 -8.19 5.74
N MET A 9 3.66 -9.36 5.98
CA MET A 9 4.97 -9.71 5.42
C MET A 9 4.80 -10.48 4.11
N ASN A 10 5.56 -10.11 3.09
CA ASN A 10 5.72 -10.86 1.85
C ASN A 10 7.20 -11.29 1.73
N GLY A 11 7.51 -12.49 2.20
CA GLY A 11 8.89 -12.95 2.36
C GLY A 11 9.64 -12.07 3.38
N ARG A 12 10.71 -11.41 2.93
CA ARG A 12 11.52 -10.49 3.76
C ARG A 12 11.05 -9.03 3.69
N SER A 13 10.04 -8.73 2.88
CA SER A 13 9.53 -7.37 2.65
C SER A 13 8.23 -7.12 3.42
N GLN A 14 7.99 -5.87 3.82
CA GLN A 14 6.69 -5.42 4.32
C GLN A 14 5.78 -5.02 3.15
N ALA A 15 4.49 -5.33 3.23
CA ALA A 15 3.50 -5.04 2.21
C ALA A 15 2.18 -4.56 2.82
N VAL A 16 1.40 -3.82 2.02
CA VAL A 16 0.05 -3.34 2.36
C VAL A 16 -0.98 -4.12 1.55
N ARG A 17 -2.03 -4.64 2.18
CA ARG A 17 -3.15 -5.26 1.46
C ARG A 17 -4.13 -4.18 1.00
N LEU A 18 -4.15 -3.88 -0.30
CA LEU A 18 -5.08 -2.91 -0.88
C LEU A 18 -6.51 -3.46 -0.93
N PRO A 19 -7.50 -2.78 -0.30
CA PRO A 19 -8.91 -3.07 -0.52
C PRO A 19 -9.30 -2.91 -1.99
N ALA A 20 -10.39 -3.57 -2.41
CA ALA A 20 -10.82 -3.58 -3.81
C ALA A 20 -10.98 -2.16 -4.42
N ALA A 21 -11.50 -1.22 -3.63
CA ALA A 21 -11.71 0.16 -4.04
C ALA A 21 -10.41 0.96 -4.32
N PHE A 22 -9.24 0.46 -3.88
CA PHE A 22 -7.94 1.11 -4.02
C PHE A 22 -6.96 0.31 -4.89
N ARG A 23 -7.44 -0.65 -5.68
CA ARG A 23 -6.60 -1.42 -6.61
C ARG A 23 -6.20 -0.54 -7.81
N PHE A 24 -4.98 -0.72 -8.29
CA PHE A 24 -4.47 -0.08 -9.50
C PHE A 24 -4.62 -1.02 -10.69
N ASP A 25 -4.89 -0.46 -11.87
CA ASP A 25 -4.78 -1.17 -13.16
C ASP A 25 -3.39 -0.92 -13.76
N ALA A 26 -2.36 -1.33 -13.02
CA ALA A 26 -0.96 -1.15 -13.38
C ALA A 26 -0.09 -2.21 -12.68
N SER A 27 1.09 -2.49 -13.26
CA SER A 27 2.07 -3.42 -12.68
C SER A 27 2.99 -2.77 -11.66
N GLU A 28 3.19 -1.46 -11.74
CA GLU A 28 4.16 -0.71 -10.94
C GLU A 28 3.62 0.67 -10.57
N VAL A 29 4.12 1.22 -9.45
CA VAL A 29 3.76 2.55 -8.96
C VAL A 29 5.00 3.26 -8.43
N PHE A 30 5.00 4.59 -8.50
CA PHE A 30 5.99 5.40 -7.80
C PHE A 30 5.66 5.46 -6.30
N ILE A 31 6.68 5.36 -5.47
CA ILE A 31 6.57 5.53 -4.02
C ILE A 31 7.62 6.53 -3.55
N TRP A 32 7.18 7.46 -2.70
CA TRP A 32 8.06 8.36 -1.97
C TRP A 32 7.53 8.52 -0.56
N LYS A 33 8.44 8.80 0.38
CA LYS A 33 8.07 9.19 1.73
C LYS A 33 7.99 10.71 1.75
N ASP A 34 6.83 11.26 2.07
CA ASP A 34 6.72 12.68 2.36
C ASP A 34 7.52 12.97 3.66
N PRO A 35 8.48 13.89 3.66
CA PRO A 35 9.23 14.25 4.87
C PRO A 35 8.39 15.00 5.92
N ALA A 36 7.26 15.59 5.55
CA ALA A 36 6.41 16.37 6.44
C ALA A 36 5.34 15.56 7.18
N THR A 37 5.15 14.28 6.81
CA THR A 37 4.26 13.31 7.47
C THR A 37 5.00 12.03 7.84
#